data_AF-A0A4Q3IX14-F1
#
_entry.id   AF-A0A4Q3IX14-F1
#
_cell.length_a   1.000
_cell.length_b   1.000
_cell.length_c   1.000
_cell.angle_alpha   90.00
_cell.angle_beta   90.00
_cell.angle_gamma   90.00
#
_symmetry.space_group_name_H-M   'P 1'
#
loop_
_entity.id
_entity.type
_entity.pdbx_description
1 polymer ?
#
loop_
_entity_poly.entity_id
_entity_poly.type
_entity_poly.pdbx_seq_one_letter_code
_entity_poly.pdbx_strand_id
1 'polypeptide(L)' 'LKSIVQRIERLEEEKKTIADDIRQVYAEAKANGYDAPILRKVVALRRRDLDERKEEEAILDLYLQAVGEVA' A
#
# COMPACT_ATOMS: atom_id res chain seq x y z
N LEU A 1 -32.70 12.15 -5.03
CA LEU A 1 -31.46 12.89 -5.40
C LEU A 1 -30.78 13.51 -4.18
N LYS A 2 -31.43 14.40 -3.41
CA LYS A 2 -30.86 15.00 -2.18
C LYS A 2 -30.30 13.99 -1.17
N SER A 3 -31.03 12.90 -0.91
CA SER A 3 -30.59 11.84 0.01
C SER A 3 -29.37 11.05 -0.50
N ILE A 4 -29.16 10.95 -1.81
CA ILE A 4 -28.00 10.27 -2.41
C ILE A 4 -26.76 11.16 -2.24
N VAL A 5 -26.88 12.45 -2.56
CA VAL A 5 -25.79 13.43 -2.41
C VAL A 5 -25.31 13.49 -0.96
N GLN A 6 -26.22 13.64 0.00
CA GLN A 6 -25.86 13.70 1.42
C GLN A 6 -25.15 12.43 1.93
N ARG A 7 -25.54 11.25 1.41
CA ARG A 7 -24.86 10.00 1.75
C ARG A 7 -23.44 9.95 1.18
N ILE A 8 -23.23 10.46 -0.03
CA ILE A 8 -21.90 10.54 -0.67
C ILE A 8 -21.00 11.51 0.09
N GLU A 9 -21.50 12.71 0.43
CA GLU A 9 -20.73 13.71 1.19
C GLU A 9 -20.27 13.17 2.53
N ARG A 10 -21.16 12.48 3.26
CA ARG A 10 -20.79 11.82 4.52
C ARG A 10 -19.70 10.75 4.32
N LEU A 11 -19.81 9.92 3.27
CA LEU A 11 -18.80 8.90 2.96
C LEU A 11 -17.45 9.51 2.57
N GLU A 12 -17.44 10.64 1.85
CA GLU A 12 -16.19 11.36 1.53
C GLU A 12 -15.56 12.00 2.78
N GLU A 13 -16.37 12.48 3.73
CA GLU A 13 -15.88 12.97 5.02
C GLU A 13 -15.28 11.82 5.85
N GLU A 14 -15.97 10.68 5.97
CA GLU A 14 -15.46 9.48 6.65
C GLU A 14 -14.14 9.01 6.02
N LYS A 15 -14.06 8.97 4.68
CA LYS A 15 -12.85 8.62 3.94
C LYS A 15 -11.70 9.60 4.20
N LYS A 16 -11.99 10.89 4.33
CA LYS A 16 -10.98 11.90 4.67
C LYS A 16 -10.41 11.66 6.06
N THR A 17 -11.27 11.44 7.06
CA THR A 17 -10.85 11.13 8.43
C THR A 17 -9.96 9.89 8.47
N ILE A 18 -10.36 8.80 7.79
CA ILE A 18 -9.55 7.58 7.69
C ILE A 18 -8.20 7.86 7.01
N ALA A 19 -8.18 8.69 5.96
CA ALA A 19 -6.94 9.04 5.29
C ALA A 19 -6.01 9.86 6.19
N ASP A 20 -6.54 10.74 7.03
CA ASP A 20 -5.79 11.51 8.02
C ASP A 20 -5.21 10.60 9.12
N ASP A 21 -6.00 9.65 9.64
CA ASP A 21 -5.53 8.66 10.62
C ASP A 21 -4.38 7.81 10.05
N ILE A 22 -4.50 7.34 8.80
CA ILE A 22 -3.43 6.59 8.12
C ILE A 22 -2.15 7.45 8.01
N ARG A 23 -2.28 8.75 7.68
CA ARG A 23 -1.12 9.65 7.61
C ARG A 23 -0.45 9.80 8.96
N GLN A 24 -1.23 9.92 10.04
CA GLN A 24 -0.71 10.01 11.40
C GLN A 24 0.09 8.76 11.77
N VAL A 25 -0.43 7.55 11.50
CA VAL A 25 0.29 6.29 11.75
C VAL A 25 1.63 6.24 11.01
N TYR A 26 1.67 6.67 9.74
CA TYR A 26 2.95 6.75 9.01
C TYR A 26 3.91 7.81 9.58
N ALA A 27 3.38 8.92 10.11
CA ALA A 27 4.19 9.95 10.76
C ALA A 27 4.77 9.46 12.08
N GLU A 28 3.99 8.75 12.89
CA GLU A 28 4.43 8.09 14.12
C GLU A 28 5.50 7.02 13.82
N ALA A 29 5.28 6.20 12.80
CA ALA A 29 6.28 5.22 12.36
C ALA A 29 7.60 5.91 11.98
N LYS A 30 7.53 7.03 11.25
CA LYS A 30 8.72 7.83 10.90
C LYS A 30 9.41 8.40 12.14
N ALA A 31 8.65 8.91 13.11
CA ALA A 31 9.20 9.42 14.37
C ALA A 31 9.88 8.32 15.20
N ASN A 32 9.39 7.09 15.11
CA ASN A 32 9.97 5.90 15.72
C ASN A 32 11.16 5.30 14.93
N GLY A 33 11.61 5.96 13.85
CA GLY A 33 12.78 5.55 13.08
C GLY A 33 12.51 4.58 11.92
N TYR A 34 11.25 4.29 11.60
CA TYR A 34 10.91 3.48 10.43
C TYR A 34 10.91 4.29 9.13
N ASP A 35 11.26 3.64 8.02
CA ASP A 35 11.14 4.20 6.68
C ASP A 35 9.68 4.14 6.20
N ALA A 36 8.97 5.27 6.28
CA ALA A 36 7.58 5.38 5.87
C ALA A 36 7.34 5.02 4.38
N PRO A 37 8.17 5.46 3.41
CA PRO A 37 8.12 4.96 2.03
C PRO A 37 8.18 3.43 1.92
N ILE A 38 9.08 2.75 2.63
CA ILE A 38 9.18 1.28 2.61
C ILE A 38 7.95 0.64 3.25
N LEU A 39 7.44 1.16 4.37
CA LEU A 39 6.21 0.65 4.97
C LEU A 39 5.01 0.76 4.02
N ARG A 40 4.90 1.84 3.23
CA ARG A 40 3.87 1.95 2.19
C ARG A 40 4.00 0.86 1.13
N LYS A 41 5.23 0.54 0.69
CA LYS A 41 5.48 -0.59 -0.22
C LYS A 41 5.05 -1.91 0.41
N VAL A 42 5.38 -2.15 1.68
CA VAL A 42 4.96 -3.37 2.41
C VAL A 42 3.43 -3.48 2.46
N VAL A 43 2.72 -2.41 2.83
CA VAL A 43 1.25 -2.41 2.86
C VAL A 43 0.66 -2.66 1.47
N ALA A 44 1.24 -2.06 0.41
CA ALA A 44 0.79 -2.28 -0.96
C ALA A 44 1.02 -3.74 -1.40
N LEU A 45 2.19 -4.32 -1.13
CA LEU A 45 2.49 -5.71 -1.43
C LEU A 45 1.55 -6.67 -0.70
N ARG A 46 1.23 -6.40 0.57
CA ARG A 46 0.30 -7.22 1.37
C ARG A 46 -1.15 -7.18 0.91
N ARG A 47 -1.54 -6.22 0.06
CA ARG A 47 -2.87 -6.17 -0.55
C ARG A 47 -3.00 -7.06 -1.78
N ARG A 48 -1.88 -7.48 -2.37
CA ARG A 48 -1.84 -8.36 -3.53
C ARG A 48 -2.03 -9.81 -3.08
N ASP A 49 -2.52 -10.65 -3.98
CA ASP A 49 -2.60 -12.08 -3.74
C ASP A 49 -1.19 -12.65 -3.49
N LEU A 50 -1.10 -13.66 -2.61
CA LEU A 50 0.18 -14.22 -2.21
C LEU A 50 0.80 -15.08 -3.32
N ASP A 51 -0.03 -15.83 -4.05
CA ASP A 51 0.44 -16.75 -5.07
C ASP A 51 0.81 -15.98 -6.35
N GLU A 52 0.04 -14.96 -6.73
CA GLU A 52 0.44 -14.02 -7.79
C GLU A 52 1.81 -13.39 -7.51
N ARG A 53 2.08 -12.98 -6.26
CA ARG A 53 3.38 -12.40 -5.89
C ARG A 53 4.53 -13.38 -6.01
N LYS A 54 4.32 -14.63 -5.58
CA LYS A 54 5.36 -15.66 -5.68
C LYS A 54 5.66 -16.01 -7.15
N GLU A 55 4.63 -16.06 -7.98
CA GLU A 55 4.80 -16.31 -9.42
C GLU A 55 5.61 -15.19 -10.07
N GLU A 56 5.28 -13.93 -9.78
CA GLU A 56 6.04 -12.78 -10.27
C GLU A 56 7.49 -12.77 -9.76
N GLU A 57 7.72 -13.05 -8.46
CA GLU A 57 9.06 -13.14 -7.88
C GLU A 57 9.88 -14.25 -8.56
N ALA A 58 9.29 -15.42 -8.81
CA ALA A 58 9.98 -16.51 -9.50
C ALA A 58 10.38 -16.14 -10.95
N ILE A 59 9.51 -15.41 -11.67
CA ILE A 59 9.81 -14.92 -13.02
C ILE A 59 10.89 -13.83 -12.99
N LEU A 60 10.81 -12.92 -12.02
CA LEU A 60 11.81 -11.87 -11.83
C LEU A 60 13.19 -12.47 -11.58
N ASP A 61 13.28 -13.42 -10.65
CA ASP A 61 14.54 -14.10 -10.32
C ASP A 61 15.14 -14.80 -11.56
N LEU A 62 14.30 -15.46 -12.37
CA LEU A 62 14.73 -16.08 -13.62
C LEU A 62 15.33 -15.05 -14.59
N TYR A 63 14.70 -13.87 -14.72
CA TYR A 63 15.17 -12.82 -15.61
C TYR A 63 16.44 -12.14 -15.10
N LEU A 64 16.55 -11.90 -13.79
CA LEU A 64 17.77 -11.36 -13.18
C LEU A 64 18.96 -12.30 -13.40
N GLN A 65 18.76 -13.61 -13.17
CA GLN A 65 19.78 -14.62 -13.46
C GLN A 65 20.20 -14.62 -14.93
N ALA A 66 19.25 -14.48 -15.86
CA ALA A 66 19.53 -14.44 -17.29
C ALA A 66 20.37 -13.22 -17.72
N VAL A 67 20.27 -12.09 -17.00
CA VAL A 67 21.09 -10.89 -17.25
C VAL A 67 22.35 -10.82 -16.39
N GLY A 68 22.64 -11.86 -15.60
CA GLY A 68 23.85 -11.95 -14.78
C GLY A 68 23.77 -11.20 -13.44
N GLU A 69 22.57 -10.79 -13.03
CA GLU A 69 22.31 -10.26 -11.69
C GLU A 69 21.94 -11.41 -10.75
N VAL A 70 22.51 -11.41 -9.54
CA VAL A 70 22.13 -12.38 -8.49
C VAL A 70 21.14 -11.68 -7.58
N ALA A 71 19.94 -12.26 -7.46
CA ALA A 71 18.91 -11.81 -6.52
C ALA A 71 19.38 -11.91 -5.05
#